data_AF-A0AAD8MNJ2-F1
#
_entry.id   AF-A0AAD8MNJ2-F1
#
_cell.length_a   1.000
_cell.length_b   1.000
_cell.length_c   1.000
_cell.angle_alpha   90.00
_cell.angle_beta   90.00
_cell.angle_gamma   90.00
#
_symmetry.space_group_name_H-M   'P 1'
#
loop_
_entity.id
_entity.type
_entity.pdbx_description
1 polymer ?
#
loop_
_entity_poly.entity_id
_entity_poly.type
_entity_poly.pdbx_seq_one_letter_code
_entity_poly.pdbx_strand_id
1 'polypeptide(L)'
;MIQYEKQAFDDFVKNHPKAGGLWRTPFPYLENLDHVFGVDRANGIASELPEDSINNLEEIVNLANDNSDDDGLPQPPAAKKIKKEKTPKSAEKKKSPQILDLTSNQMATEFTGFMKGISSHLETIANAMSSTQNREIEVVEQKKRLLSEINSLPCMTKAEAIRVACLFTSNPSQMDVFFSSPNDDWKKEVVFDLIHRNDP
;
A
#
# COMPACT_ATOMS: atom_id res chain seq x y z
N MET A 1 16.52 -20.85 18.24
CA MET A 1 17.22 -19.79 19.03
C MET A 1 18.61 -19.62 18.46
N ILE A 2 18.87 -18.53 17.74
CA ILE A 2 20.18 -18.29 17.13
C ILE A 2 21.14 -17.86 18.24
N GLN A 3 22.23 -18.60 18.43
CA GLN A 3 23.26 -18.26 19.42
C GLN A 3 24.41 -17.55 18.72
N TYR A 4 24.55 -16.25 18.97
CA TYR A 4 25.73 -15.48 18.57
C TYR A 4 26.68 -15.32 19.74
N GLU A 5 27.95 -15.05 19.44
CA GLU A 5 28.96 -14.76 20.45
C GLU A 5 28.69 -13.38 21.08
N LYS A 6 28.67 -13.32 22.42
CA LYS A 6 28.37 -12.09 23.18
C LYS A 6 29.31 -10.94 22.81
N GLN A 7 30.56 -11.27 22.50
CA GLN A 7 31.57 -10.29 22.13
C GLN A 7 31.20 -9.54 20.84
N ALA A 8 30.70 -10.24 19.82
CA ALA A 8 30.30 -9.63 18.56
C ALA A 8 29.10 -8.67 18.74
N PHE A 9 28.15 -9.02 19.61
CA PHE A 9 27.03 -8.14 19.94
C PHE A 9 27.48 -6.91 20.72
N ASP A 10 28.34 -7.09 21.73
CA ASP A 10 28.86 -5.97 22.53
C ASP A 10 29.63 -4.98 21.65
N ASP A 11 30.39 -5.46 20.67
CA ASP A 11 31.09 -4.62 19.69
C ASP A 11 30.13 -3.89 18.73
N PHE A 12 29.04 -4.53 18.31
CA PHE A 12 27.99 -3.88 17.51
C PHE A 12 27.28 -2.75 18.28
N VAL A 13 26.98 -2.96 19.57
CA VAL A 13 26.29 -1.96 20.42
C VAL A 13 27.14 -0.69 20.61
N LYS A 14 28.47 -0.78 20.56
CA LYS A 14 29.37 0.41 20.63
C LYS A 14 29.05 1.42 19.53
N ASN A 15 28.71 0.95 18.33
CA ASN A 15 28.35 1.80 17.20
C ASN A 15 26.83 2.02 17.07
N HIS A 16 26.03 1.25 17.80
CA HIS A 16 24.56 1.31 17.78
C HIS A 16 23.99 1.38 19.21
N PRO A 17 24.02 2.55 19.86
CA PRO A 17 23.64 2.70 21.27
C PRO A 17 22.20 2.27 21.60
N LYS A 18 21.29 2.33 20.62
CA LYS A 18 19.89 1.90 20.76
C LYS A 18 19.69 0.38 20.74
N ALA A 19 20.72 -0.39 20.38
CA ALA A 19 20.63 -1.83 20.21
C ALA A 19 20.90 -2.64 21.50
N GLY A 20 21.35 -2.00 22.59
CA GLY A 20 21.76 -2.71 23.82
C GLY A 20 20.69 -3.60 24.45
N GLY A 21 19.41 -3.30 24.25
CA GLY A 21 18.28 -4.10 24.75
C GLY A 21 17.91 -5.32 23.91
N LEU A 22 18.60 -5.56 22.79
CA LEU A 22 18.26 -6.66 21.86
C LEU A 22 18.99 -7.97 22.20
N TRP A 23 19.91 -7.97 23.17
CA TRP A 23 20.63 -9.18 23.58
C TRP A 23 19.68 -10.19 24.22
N ARG A 24 19.67 -11.42 23.70
CA ARG A 24 18.80 -12.52 24.17
C ARG A 24 17.30 -12.22 24.10
N THR A 25 16.91 -11.18 23.38
CA THR A 25 15.50 -10.88 23.14
C THR A 25 14.97 -11.86 22.10
N PRO A 26 13.88 -12.61 22.40
CA PRO A 26 13.29 -13.51 21.43
C PRO A 26 12.67 -12.70 20.29
N PHE A 27 12.81 -13.19 19.06
CA PHE A 27 12.14 -12.66 17.89
C PHE A 27 11.11 -13.69 17.39
N PRO A 28 9.86 -13.67 17.91
CA PRO A 28 8.89 -14.75 17.69
C PRO A 28 8.50 -14.96 16.23
N TYR A 29 8.61 -13.91 15.41
CA TYR A 29 8.24 -13.93 14.00
C TYR A 29 9.44 -14.02 13.07
N LEU A 30 10.67 -14.18 13.58
CA LEU A 30 11.87 -14.22 12.74
C LEU A 30 11.78 -15.33 11.69
N GLU A 31 11.29 -16.51 12.08
CA GLU A 31 11.12 -17.66 11.17
C GLU A 31 10.04 -17.39 10.10
N ASN A 32 8.97 -16.69 10.48
CA ASN A 32 7.92 -16.30 9.53
C ASN A 32 8.43 -15.27 8.52
N LEU A 33 9.23 -14.30 8.99
CA LEU A 33 9.87 -13.31 8.13
C LEU A 33 10.90 -13.97 7.21
N ASP A 34 11.71 -14.90 7.72
CA ASP A 34 12.65 -15.67 6.91
C ASP A 34 11.92 -16.52 5.85
N HIS A 35 10.75 -17.08 6.16
CA HIS A 35 9.94 -17.78 5.16
C HIS A 35 9.40 -16.83 4.08
N VAL A 36 8.87 -15.67 4.46
CA VAL A 36 8.30 -14.70 3.51
C VAL A 36 9.37 -14.04 2.65
N PHE A 37 10.47 -13.59 3.26
CA PHE A 37 11.52 -12.82 2.60
C PHE A 37 12.70 -13.68 2.11
N GLY A 38 12.97 -14.82 2.75
CA GLY A 38 14.02 -15.76 2.33
C GLY A 38 13.64 -16.53 1.07
N VAL A 39 12.35 -16.82 0.86
CA VAL A 39 11.84 -17.39 -0.40
C VAL A 39 12.05 -16.43 -1.57
N ASP A 40 11.88 -15.12 -1.34
CA ASP A 40 12.10 -14.09 -2.36
C ASP A 40 13.61 -13.96 -2.71
N ARG A 41 14.49 -14.06 -1.71
CA ARG A 41 15.95 -14.15 -1.92
C ARG A 41 16.39 -15.41 -2.68
N ALA A 42 15.77 -16.56 -2.43
CA ALA A 42 16.11 -17.81 -3.11
C ALA A 42 15.58 -17.88 -4.55
N ASN A 43 14.45 -17.20 -4.82
CA ASN A 43 13.84 -17.14 -6.15
C ASN A 43 14.46 -16.07 -7.06
N GLY A 44 15.33 -15.18 -6.55
CA GLY A 44 16.34 -14.47 -7.32
C GLY A 44 15.87 -13.58 -8.47
N ILE A 45 14.59 -13.20 -8.52
CA ILE A 45 14.07 -12.39 -9.64
C ILE A 45 14.16 -10.88 -9.36
N ALA A 46 14.32 -10.42 -8.11
CA ALA A 46 14.31 -8.98 -7.82
C ALA A 46 15.04 -8.50 -6.54
N SER A 47 15.91 -9.29 -5.90
CA SER A 47 16.65 -8.82 -4.72
C SER A 47 18.03 -8.30 -5.12
N GLU A 48 18.14 -7.01 -5.45
CA GLU A 48 19.44 -6.34 -5.53
C GLU A 48 20.14 -6.39 -4.16
N LEU A 49 21.41 -6.81 -4.12
CA LEU A 49 22.22 -6.75 -2.91
C LEU A 49 22.76 -5.32 -2.73
N PRO A 50 23.06 -4.88 -1.48
CA PRO A 50 23.62 -3.55 -1.25
C PRO A 50 24.90 -3.25 -2.06
N GLU A 51 25.70 -4.27 -2.39
CA GLU A 51 26.86 -4.14 -3.27
C GLU A 51 26.48 -3.90 -4.74
N ASP A 52 25.38 -4.49 -5.23
CA ASP A 52 24.90 -4.28 -6.59
C ASP A 52 24.35 -2.86 -6.80
N SER A 53 23.74 -2.27 -5.77
CA SER A 53 23.24 -0.89 -5.81
C SER A 53 24.35 0.16 -5.87
N ILE A 54 25.55 -0.14 -5.36
CA ILE A 54 26.70 0.79 -5.38
C ILE A 54 27.37 0.79 -6.76
N ASN A 55 27.54 -0.39 -7.38
CA ASN A 55 28.08 -0.51 -8.73
C ASN A 55 27.21 0.19 -9.77
N ASN A 56 25.88 0.08 -9.66
CA ASN A 56 24.95 0.81 -10.52
C ASN A 56 25.09 2.33 -10.38
N LEU A 57 25.45 2.86 -9.21
CA LEU A 57 25.62 4.29 -9.01
C LEU A 57 26.97 4.80 -9.57
N GLU A 58 28.06 4.02 -9.44
CA GLU A 58 29.35 4.35 -10.05
C GLU A 58 29.30 4.28 -11.59
N GLU A 59 28.55 3.33 -12.17
CA GLU A 59 28.37 3.23 -13.61
C GLU A 59 27.58 4.42 -14.19
N ILE A 60 26.58 4.93 -13.45
CA ILE A 60 25.81 6.13 -13.83
C ILE A 60 26.66 7.42 -13.70
N VAL A 61 27.53 7.53 -12.69
CA VAL A 61 28.37 8.72 -12.49
C VAL A 61 29.51 8.79 -13.51
N ASN A 62 30.08 7.65 -13.92
CA ASN A 62 31.12 7.61 -14.94
C ASN A 62 30.57 7.89 -16.37
N LEU A 63 29.31 7.54 -16.64
CA LEU A 63 28.64 7.89 -17.91
C LEU A 63 28.30 9.37 -18.04
N ALA A 64 28.22 10.10 -16.91
CA ALA A 64 27.90 11.52 -16.89
C ALA A 64 29.12 12.44 -17.10
N ASN A 65 30.34 11.91 -17.17
CA ASN A 65 31.56 12.71 -17.26
C ASN A 65 32.37 12.52 -18.56
N ASP A 66 31.88 11.75 -19.52
CA ASP A 66 32.45 11.72 -20.87
C ASP A 66 31.53 12.49 -21.83
N ASN A 67 31.80 13.80 -21.95
CA ASN A 67 31.27 14.61 -23.02
C ASN A 67 31.88 14.12 -24.35
N SER A 68 31.20 13.21 -25.03
CA SER A 68 31.38 13.03 -26.45
C SER A 68 30.03 12.75 -27.10
N ASP A 69 29.55 13.74 -27.84
CA ASP A 69 28.48 13.61 -28.82
C ASP A 69 28.84 12.50 -29.82
N ASP A 70 28.21 11.32 -29.70
CA ASP A 70 28.10 10.39 -30.83
C ASP A 70 26.91 9.43 -30.65
N ASP A 71 26.13 9.34 -31.72
CA ASP A 71 24.94 8.49 -31.87
C ASP A 71 25.33 7.00 -31.82
N GLY A 72 24.82 6.25 -30.83
CA GLY A 72 24.97 4.79 -30.86
C GLY A 72 24.56 4.05 -29.59
N LEU A 73 23.28 3.71 -29.44
CA LEU A 73 22.86 2.77 -28.40
C LEU A 73 23.33 1.33 -28.71
N PRO A 74 23.86 0.58 -27.73
CA PRO A 74 24.35 -0.79 -27.91
C PRO A 74 23.23 -1.84 -27.93
N GLN A 75 23.39 -2.84 -28.79
CA GLN A 75 22.51 -4.01 -28.93
C GLN A 75 22.90 -5.13 -27.93
N PRO A 76 21.96 -5.83 -27.27
CA PRO A 76 22.28 -6.99 -26.42
C PRO A 76 22.52 -8.29 -27.22
N PRO A 77 23.31 -9.26 -26.68
CA PRO A 77 23.93 -10.33 -27.45
C PRO A 77 22.99 -11.51 -27.75
N ALA A 78 23.13 -12.05 -28.97
CA ALA A 78 22.41 -13.19 -29.50
C ALA A 78 22.91 -14.54 -28.95
N ALA A 79 21.98 -15.49 -28.72
CA ALA A 79 22.30 -16.90 -28.51
C ALA A 79 21.43 -17.85 -29.35
N LYS A 80 22.14 -18.66 -30.15
CA LYS A 80 21.86 -20.01 -30.68
C LYS A 80 21.18 -20.18 -32.05
N LYS A 81 21.78 -21.12 -32.79
CA LYS A 81 21.74 -21.40 -34.23
C LYS A 81 20.75 -22.53 -34.59
N ILE A 82 20.60 -22.73 -35.92
CA ILE A 82 20.15 -23.93 -36.69
C ILE A 82 18.71 -23.73 -37.23
N LYS A 83 18.38 -23.78 -38.54
CA LYS A 83 18.73 -24.74 -39.62
C LYS A 83 18.46 -24.11 -41.02
N LYS A 84 19.24 -24.55 -42.02
CA LYS A 84 19.10 -24.22 -43.46
C LYS A 84 17.86 -24.88 -44.08
N GLU A 85 17.09 -24.16 -44.91
CA GLU A 85 16.52 -24.73 -46.14
C GLU A 85 16.21 -23.67 -47.22
N LYS A 86 16.05 -24.17 -48.45
CA LYS A 86 16.35 -23.62 -49.79
C LYS A 86 15.41 -22.52 -50.29
N THR A 87 15.98 -21.64 -51.14
CA THR A 87 15.31 -20.66 -52.01
C THR A 87 14.26 -21.27 -52.94
N PRO A 88 13.29 -20.46 -53.41
CA PRO A 88 13.39 -20.04 -54.81
C PRO A 88 13.24 -18.53 -55.02
N LYS A 89 13.87 -18.07 -56.11
CA LYS A 89 13.92 -16.70 -56.60
C LYS A 89 12.53 -16.22 -57.01
N SER A 90 12.11 -15.07 -56.49
CA SER A 90 11.19 -14.15 -57.19
C SER A 90 11.73 -12.74 -57.04
N ALA A 91 11.86 -12.05 -58.17
CA ALA A 91 12.34 -10.69 -58.24
C ALA A 91 11.21 -9.74 -57.81
N GLU A 92 11.36 -9.05 -56.69
CA GLU A 92 10.51 -7.89 -56.39
C GLU A 92 11.26 -6.83 -55.59
N LYS A 93 11.41 -5.67 -56.25
CA LYS A 93 11.66 -4.31 -55.78
C LYS A 93 12.27 -4.17 -54.38
N LYS A 94 13.53 -3.71 -54.35
CA LYS A 94 14.18 -3.08 -53.20
C LYS A 94 13.24 -2.04 -52.57
N LYS A 95 12.53 -2.42 -51.51
CA LYS A 95 12.00 -1.47 -50.54
C LYS A 95 13.15 -1.16 -49.59
N SER A 96 13.51 0.10 -49.55
CA SER A 96 14.31 0.68 -48.47
C SER A 96 13.75 0.23 -47.12
N PRO A 97 14.59 0.00 -46.09
CA PRO A 97 14.09 -0.11 -44.74
C PRO A 97 13.36 1.21 -44.45
N GLN A 98 12.04 1.16 -44.31
CA GLN A 98 11.34 2.22 -43.62
C GLN A 98 11.91 2.22 -42.22
N ILE A 99 12.76 3.21 -41.94
CA ILE A 99 12.98 3.67 -40.58
C ILE A 99 11.57 3.92 -40.05
N LEU A 100 11.12 3.08 -39.12
CA LEU A 100 9.96 3.40 -38.31
C LEU A 100 10.38 4.65 -37.56
N ASP A 101 9.98 5.79 -38.10
CA ASP A 101 9.99 7.05 -37.39
C ASP A 101 9.00 6.86 -36.24
N LEU A 102 9.49 6.28 -35.13
CA LEU A 102 8.87 6.34 -33.82
C LEU A 102 8.95 7.81 -33.40
N THR A 103 8.11 8.61 -34.04
CA THR A 103 8.02 10.03 -33.78
C THR A 103 7.74 10.19 -32.29
N SER A 104 8.54 11.03 -31.60
CA SER A 104 8.36 11.41 -30.19
C SER A 104 6.90 11.75 -29.84
N ASN A 105 6.13 12.21 -30.83
CA ASN A 105 4.70 12.49 -30.73
C ASN A 105 3.85 11.26 -30.34
N GLN A 106 4.15 10.05 -30.83
CA GLN A 106 3.37 8.85 -30.49
C GLN A 106 3.59 8.46 -29.02
N MET A 107 4.84 8.47 -28.56
CA MET A 107 5.19 8.26 -27.15
C MET A 107 4.56 9.33 -26.25
N ALA A 108 4.54 10.59 -26.67
CA ALA A 108 3.90 11.68 -25.92
C ALA A 108 2.38 11.49 -25.81
N THR A 109 1.71 10.98 -26.85
CA THR A 109 0.27 10.67 -26.79
C THR A 109 -0.06 9.53 -25.85
N GLU A 110 0.75 8.46 -25.85
CA GLU A 110 0.59 7.32 -24.95
C GLU A 110 0.86 7.73 -23.50
N PHE A 111 1.91 8.53 -23.26
CA PHE A 111 2.22 9.09 -21.95
C PHE A 111 1.12 10.03 -21.42
N THR A 112 0.55 10.87 -22.29
CA THR A 112 -0.58 11.74 -21.93
C THR A 112 -1.81 10.90 -21.55
N GLY A 113 -2.08 9.81 -22.28
CA GLY A 113 -3.13 8.86 -21.95
C GLY A 113 -2.92 8.18 -20.59
N PHE A 114 -1.68 7.78 -20.32
CA PHE A 114 -1.27 7.19 -19.04
C PHE A 114 -1.46 8.18 -17.87
N MET A 115 -0.95 9.41 -17.99
CA MET A 115 -1.12 10.43 -16.94
C MET A 115 -2.60 10.74 -16.68
N LYS A 116 -3.43 10.80 -17.73
CA LYS A 116 -4.89 10.97 -17.57
C LYS A 116 -5.52 9.80 -16.81
N GLY A 117 -5.07 8.58 -17.08
CA GLY A 117 -5.46 7.38 -16.31
C GLY A 117 -5.08 7.51 -14.83
N ILE A 118 -3.84 7.91 -14.53
CA ILE A 118 -3.39 8.14 -13.15
C ILE A 118 -4.22 9.22 -12.46
N SER A 119 -4.47 10.37 -13.11
CA SER A 119 -5.26 11.44 -12.51
C SER A 119 -6.66 10.96 -12.11
N SER A 120 -7.31 10.16 -12.96
CA SER A 120 -8.62 9.58 -12.66
C SER A 120 -8.59 8.59 -11.49
N HIS A 121 -7.57 7.72 -11.41
CA HIS A 121 -7.40 6.82 -10.27
C HIS A 121 -7.07 7.56 -8.98
N LEU A 122 -6.21 8.58 -9.04
CA LEU A 122 -5.84 9.41 -7.90
C LEU A 122 -7.06 10.18 -7.37
N GLU A 123 -7.90 10.73 -8.24
CA GLU A 123 -9.17 11.36 -7.88
C GLU A 123 -10.12 10.36 -7.20
N THR A 124 -10.21 9.13 -7.73
CA THR A 124 -11.02 8.06 -7.13
C THR A 124 -10.51 7.71 -5.72
N ILE A 125 -9.19 7.58 -5.55
CA ILE A 125 -8.56 7.31 -4.25
C ILE A 125 -8.79 8.48 -3.29
N ALA A 126 -8.61 9.72 -3.75
CA ALA A 126 -8.83 10.92 -2.94
C ALA A 126 -10.28 11.01 -2.45
N ASN A 127 -11.26 10.70 -3.30
CA ASN A 127 -12.68 10.65 -2.93
C ASN A 127 -12.97 9.52 -1.92
N ALA A 128 -12.40 8.33 -2.11
CA ALA A 128 -12.56 7.21 -1.18
C ALA A 128 -11.92 7.50 0.20
N MET A 129 -10.74 8.11 0.23
CA MET A 129 -10.07 8.51 1.47
C MET A 129 -10.83 9.63 2.18
N SER A 130 -11.27 10.66 1.47
CA SER A 130 -12.01 11.78 2.03
C SER A 130 -13.35 11.33 2.62
N SER A 131 -14.09 10.47 1.92
CA SER A 131 -15.36 9.90 2.41
C SER A 131 -15.15 9.00 3.63
N THR A 132 -14.09 8.18 3.64
CA THR A 132 -13.76 7.34 4.81
C THR A 132 -13.41 8.18 6.03
N GLN A 133 -12.57 9.21 5.84
CA GLN A 133 -12.18 10.12 6.91
C GLN A 133 -13.38 10.93 7.45
N ASN A 134 -14.24 11.43 6.56
CA ASN A 134 -15.44 12.15 6.96
C ASN A 134 -16.38 11.27 7.78
N ARG A 135 -16.58 10.00 7.37
CA ARG A 135 -17.38 9.03 8.12
C ARG A 135 -16.79 8.73 9.49
N GLU A 136 -15.47 8.61 9.61
CA GLU A 136 -14.81 8.41 10.91
C GLU A 136 -14.98 9.61 11.84
N ILE A 137 -14.84 10.82 11.31
CA ILE A 137 -15.09 12.06 12.07
C ILE A 137 -16.54 12.10 12.54
N GLU A 138 -17.50 11.78 11.67
CA GLU A 138 -18.92 11.76 12.00
C GLU A 138 -19.24 10.74 13.11
N VAL A 139 -18.72 9.52 13.02
CA VAL A 139 -18.91 8.49 14.06
C VAL A 139 -18.35 8.96 15.42
N VAL A 140 -17.21 9.64 15.42
CA VAL A 140 -16.64 10.21 16.66
C VAL A 140 -17.52 11.33 17.22
N GLU A 141 -18.07 12.19 16.37
CA GLU A 141 -19.00 13.24 16.80
C GLU A 141 -20.31 12.66 17.35
N GLN A 142 -20.90 11.69 16.66
CA GLN A 142 -22.09 10.98 17.10
C GLN A 142 -21.86 10.35 18.48
N LYS A 143 -20.73 9.66 18.70
CA LYS A 143 -20.37 9.12 20.02
C LYS A 143 -20.28 10.19 21.11
N LYS A 144 -19.77 11.38 20.80
CA LYS A 144 -19.70 12.51 21.77
C LYS A 144 -21.09 13.05 22.12
N ARG A 145 -22.00 13.11 21.15
CA ARG A 145 -23.36 13.66 21.32
C ARG A 145 -24.36 12.65 21.89
N LEU A 146 -24.08 11.36 21.73
CA LEU A 146 -24.93 10.24 22.13
C LEU A 146 -25.46 10.38 23.56
N LEU A 147 -24.58 10.63 24.54
CA LEU A 147 -25.00 10.72 25.94
C LEU A 147 -25.90 11.94 26.20
N SER A 148 -25.62 13.08 25.57
CA SER A 148 -26.47 14.27 25.71
C SER A 148 -27.85 14.07 25.10
N GLU A 149 -27.93 13.33 24.00
CA GLU A 149 -29.17 13.08 23.28
C GLU A 149 -30.03 11.99 23.93
N ILE A 150 -29.39 10.95 24.51
CA ILE A 150 -30.10 9.98 25.36
C ILE A 150 -30.64 10.68 26.61
N ASN A 151 -29.87 11.59 27.20
CA ASN A 151 -30.27 12.30 28.41
C ASN A 151 -31.34 13.38 28.15
N SER A 152 -31.54 13.79 26.90
CA SER A 152 -32.68 14.67 26.54
C SER A 152 -33.99 13.92 26.38
N LEU A 153 -33.98 12.58 26.29
CA LEU A 153 -35.21 11.80 26.16
C LEU A 153 -36.00 11.80 27.49
N PRO A 154 -37.30 12.15 27.47
CA PRO A 154 -38.08 12.47 28.67
C PRO A 154 -38.41 11.30 29.63
N CYS A 155 -37.77 10.14 29.53
CA CYS A 155 -38.12 8.96 30.32
C CYS A 155 -36.91 8.13 30.82
N MET A 156 -35.68 8.65 30.70
CA MET A 156 -34.48 7.89 31.03
C MET A 156 -33.92 8.28 32.40
N THR A 157 -33.69 7.31 33.29
CA THR A 157 -32.86 7.57 34.47
C THR A 157 -31.39 7.73 34.06
N LYS A 158 -30.58 8.43 34.87
CA LYS A 158 -29.14 8.60 34.60
C LYS A 158 -28.40 7.26 34.45
N ALA A 159 -28.80 6.24 35.21
CA ALA A 159 -28.19 4.92 35.16
C ALA A 159 -28.57 4.18 33.86
N GLU A 160 -29.81 4.27 33.42
CA GLU A 160 -30.25 3.72 32.12
C GLU A 160 -29.58 4.44 30.96
N ALA A 161 -29.47 5.78 31.02
CA ALA A 161 -28.81 6.57 29.98
C ALA A 161 -27.35 6.13 29.76
N ILE A 162 -26.61 5.87 30.85
CA ILE A 162 -25.23 5.37 30.77
C ILE A 162 -25.19 3.96 30.18
N ARG A 163 -26.07 3.05 30.64
CA ARG A 163 -26.13 1.67 30.10
C ARG A 163 -26.43 1.65 28.60
N VAL A 164 -27.41 2.43 28.17
CA VAL A 164 -27.80 2.57 26.78
C VAL A 164 -26.66 3.15 25.95
N ALA A 165 -25.97 4.18 26.45
CA ALA A 165 -24.81 4.75 25.76
C ALA A 165 -23.67 3.72 25.58
N CYS A 166 -23.42 2.88 26.59
CA CYS A 166 -22.47 1.77 26.49
C CYS A 166 -22.89 0.72 25.45
N LEU A 167 -24.18 0.36 25.42
CA LEU A 167 -24.73 -0.60 24.44
C LEU A 167 -24.63 -0.07 23.01
N PHE A 168 -24.95 1.20 22.76
CA PHE A 168 -24.77 1.82 21.44
C PHE A 168 -23.31 1.89 21.03
N THR A 169 -22.40 2.24 21.95
CA THR A 169 -20.95 2.28 21.65
C THR A 169 -20.43 0.91 21.22
N SER A 170 -21.04 -0.16 21.74
CA SER A 170 -20.73 -1.54 21.37
C SER A 170 -21.42 -1.99 20.07
N ASN A 171 -22.46 -1.28 19.61
CA ASN A 171 -23.27 -1.62 18.44
C ASN A 171 -23.41 -0.41 17.48
N PRO A 172 -22.42 -0.18 16.58
CA PRO A 172 -22.42 0.98 15.68
C PRO A 172 -23.65 1.09 14.79
N SER A 173 -24.17 -0.04 14.28
CA SER A 173 -25.37 -0.05 13.42
C SER A 173 -26.62 0.44 14.15
N GLN A 174 -26.76 0.14 15.44
CA GLN A 174 -27.88 0.64 16.25
C GLN A 174 -27.73 2.14 16.54
N MET A 175 -26.49 2.60 16.68
CA MET A 175 -26.19 4.03 16.83
C MET A 175 -26.61 4.80 15.57
N ASP A 176 -26.28 4.29 14.38
CA ASP A 176 -26.69 4.89 13.10
C ASP A 176 -28.23 4.99 13.00
N VAL A 177 -28.96 3.94 13.40
CA VAL A 177 -30.43 3.93 13.42
C VAL A 177 -30.99 4.95 14.41
N PHE A 178 -30.37 5.09 15.59
CA PHE A 178 -30.76 6.10 16.58
C PHE A 178 -30.60 7.53 16.05
N PHE A 179 -29.46 7.85 15.41
CA PHE A 179 -29.23 9.18 14.83
C PHE A 179 -30.06 9.44 13.57
N SER A 180 -30.41 8.39 12.82
CA SER A 180 -31.29 8.49 11.64
C SER A 180 -32.78 8.58 12.01
N SER A 181 -33.13 8.45 13.28
CA SER A 181 -34.52 8.44 13.73
C SER A 181 -35.15 9.84 13.61
N PRO A 182 -36.35 9.97 13.01
CA PRO A 182 -36.93 11.26 12.64
C PRO A 182 -37.42 12.11 13.82
N ASN A 183 -37.72 11.49 14.97
CA ASN A 183 -38.16 12.20 16.16
C ASN A 183 -37.81 11.41 17.45
N ASP A 184 -38.06 12.04 18.59
CA ASP A 184 -37.73 11.48 19.90
C ASP A 184 -38.53 10.22 20.26
N ASP A 185 -39.72 10.02 19.69
CA ASP A 185 -40.53 8.83 19.95
C ASP A 185 -39.93 7.60 19.27
N TRP A 186 -39.45 7.74 18.03
CA TRP A 186 -38.67 6.69 17.37
C TRP A 186 -37.37 6.38 18.13
N LYS A 187 -36.68 7.42 18.62
CA LYS A 187 -35.47 7.24 19.44
C LYS A 187 -35.75 6.46 20.72
N LYS A 188 -36.89 6.70 21.38
CA LYS A 188 -37.31 5.92 22.56
C LYS A 188 -37.54 4.45 22.21
N GLU A 189 -38.24 4.16 21.12
CA GLU A 189 -38.48 2.78 20.67
C GLU A 189 -37.17 2.04 20.37
N VAL A 190 -36.21 2.70 19.70
CA VAL A 190 -34.88 2.11 19.44
C VAL A 190 -34.15 1.80 20.74
N VAL A 191 -34.19 2.72 21.71
CA VAL A 191 -33.57 2.47 23.02
C VAL A 191 -34.28 1.36 23.77
N PHE A 192 -35.61 1.31 23.71
CA PHE A 192 -36.40 0.29 24.38
C PHE A 192 -36.11 -1.10 23.81
N ASP A 193 -36.10 -1.26 22.48
CA ASP A 193 -35.69 -2.51 21.81
C ASP A 193 -34.26 -2.90 22.18
N LEU A 194 -33.34 -1.92 22.24
CA LEU A 194 -31.94 -2.15 22.60
C LEU A 194 -31.77 -2.67 24.03
N ILE A 195 -32.55 -2.15 24.98
CA ILE A 195 -32.53 -2.63 26.37
C ILE A 195 -33.14 -4.04 26.45
N HIS A 196 -34.33 -4.26 25.87
CA HIS A 196 -35.04 -5.55 25.96
C HIS A 196 -34.32 -6.70 25.26
N ARG A 197 -33.57 -6.42 24.19
CA ARG A 197 -32.71 -7.42 23.55
C ARG A 197 -31.51 -7.85 24.39
N ASN A 198 -31.10 -7.03 25.35
CA ASN A 198 -29.92 -7.26 26.19
C ASN A 198 -30.25 -7.63 27.64
N ASP A 199 -31.53 -7.68 28.02
CA ASP A 199 -31.97 -8.26 29.29
C ASP A 199 -32.10 -9.79 29.15
N PRO A 200 -31.35 -10.58 29.94
CA PRO A 200 -31.37 -12.04 29.91
C PRO A 200 -32.64 -12.66 30.53
#